data_AF-A0A5E5PV62-F1
#
_entry.id   AF-A0A5E5PV62-F1
#
_cell.length_a   1.000
_cell.length_b   1.000
_cell.length_c   1.000
_cell.angle_alpha   90.00
_cell.angle_beta   90.00
_cell.angle_gamma   90.00
#
_symmetry.space_group_name_H-M   'P 1'
#
loop_
_entity.id
_entity.type
_entity.pdbx_description
1 polymer ?
#
loop_
_entity_poly.entity_id
_entity_poly.type
_entity_poly.pdbx_seq_one_letter_code
_entity_poly.pdbx_strand_id
1 'polypeptide(L)'
;MGFYPLVFNKSHQIIIYNRTDCCVDRLSNYQVSISNKADFSTHTYQQDFHVAPNPKKTIKLNTPGKQGRYVRIQLLDKNYLSLAEVQVMGVDPLRFAKVDYSSAHNDFGGFYNAPNYPNHKAFAALKADGSITAWGVSGSGGSDAPTDKGYTKIYSNESAFAALKADGAITAWGGSYSGGTGAPTDSGYTKIYSTGYAFAALKADGSITAWGSSSNGGTSAPTDSGYTKIYSTWNAFAALKTDGSIKAWGDLNRGGTGAPTDKGYIEIYSNAFAFTAIEPDGTIRTWGNPDYEGAYASGYNLALGKPATESSTYPYEVLTVAGYAVDGNTDGKFINGSTTHTKQE
;
A
#
# COMPACT_ATOMS: atom_id res chain seq x y z
N MET A 1 5.61 27.37 9.20
CA MET A 1 6.33 26.23 9.82
C MET A 1 6.36 25.08 8.84
N GLY A 2 7.55 24.54 8.55
CA GLY A 2 7.83 23.76 7.36
C GLY A 2 7.74 22.24 7.55
N PHE A 3 7.24 21.57 6.51
CA PHE A 3 7.46 20.16 6.21
C PHE A 3 7.67 19.98 4.70
N TYR A 4 8.50 19.00 4.33
CA TYR A 4 8.80 18.51 2.98
C TYR A 4 7.54 17.90 2.28
N PRO A 5 7.54 17.72 0.94
CA PRO A 5 6.32 17.62 0.17
C PRO A 5 5.60 16.28 0.40
N LEU A 6 4.32 16.40 0.76
CA LEU A 6 3.36 15.31 0.72
C LEU A 6 3.08 15.00 -0.76
N VAL A 7 3.47 13.80 -1.23
CA VAL A 7 3.18 13.32 -2.60
C VAL A 7 2.03 12.32 -2.50
N PHE A 8 0.79 12.77 -2.70
CA PHE A 8 -0.42 11.93 -2.65
C PHE A 8 -1.17 12.00 -3.97
N ASN A 9 -1.48 10.84 -4.54
CA ASN A 9 -2.04 10.71 -5.87
C ASN A 9 -3.56 10.36 -5.81
N LYS A 10 -4.31 10.92 -6.78
CA LYS A 10 -5.62 10.63 -7.44
C LYS A 10 -6.91 10.04 -6.82
N SER A 11 -7.18 10.08 -5.51
CA SER A 11 -8.60 10.10 -5.04
C SER A 11 -8.84 11.14 -3.95
N HIS A 12 -8.74 12.42 -4.33
CA HIS A 12 -8.85 13.56 -3.42
C HIS A 12 -10.18 14.27 -3.58
N GLN A 13 -10.92 14.45 -2.49
CA GLN A 13 -12.08 15.33 -2.46
C GLN A 13 -12.08 16.19 -1.21
N ILE A 14 -12.54 17.43 -1.35
CA ILE A 14 -12.84 18.29 -0.21
C ILE A 14 -14.34 18.23 0.01
N ILE A 15 -14.77 17.95 1.23
CA ILE A 15 -16.17 17.98 1.62
C ILE A 15 -16.34 19.10 2.64
N ILE A 16 -17.17 20.08 2.30
CA ILE A 16 -17.46 21.21 3.18
C ILE A 16 -18.86 21.01 3.72
N TYR A 17 -18.98 20.82 5.02
CA TYR A 17 -20.24 20.77 5.74
C TYR A 17 -20.56 22.17 6.24
N ASN A 18 -21.73 22.66 5.86
CA ASN A 18 -22.24 23.93 6.29
C ASN A 18 -22.99 23.78 7.62
N ARG A 19 -23.21 24.91 8.26
CA ARG A 19 -24.15 25.06 9.35
C ARG A 19 -25.57 24.69 8.88
N THR A 20 -26.32 23.97 9.70
CA THR A 20 -27.62 23.36 9.34
C THR A 20 -28.81 23.90 10.14
N ASP A 21 -28.55 24.64 11.22
CA ASP A 21 -29.57 25.29 12.05
C ASP A 21 -29.98 26.66 11.47
N CYS A 22 -29.40 27.77 11.96
CA CYS A 22 -29.65 29.10 11.45
C CYS A 22 -28.43 29.62 10.68
N CYS A 23 -28.65 30.62 9.82
CA CYS A 23 -27.57 31.31 9.11
C CYS A 23 -26.82 30.45 8.09
N VAL A 24 -27.48 29.47 7.47
CA VAL A 24 -26.95 28.62 6.38
C VAL A 24 -26.37 29.47 5.23
N ASP A 25 -26.99 30.62 4.95
CA ASP A 25 -26.59 31.53 3.88
C ASP A 25 -25.27 32.27 4.13
N ARG A 26 -24.66 32.14 5.32
CA ARG A 26 -23.36 32.75 5.63
C ARG A 26 -22.22 32.17 4.80
N LEU A 27 -22.36 30.94 4.29
CA LEU A 27 -21.41 30.32 3.38
C LEU A 27 -21.93 30.33 1.93
N SER A 28 -22.62 31.40 1.51
CA SER A 28 -23.21 31.49 0.16
C SER A 28 -22.27 32.03 -0.91
N ASN A 29 -21.27 32.84 -0.57
CA ASN A 29 -20.33 33.43 -1.53
C ASN A 29 -18.87 33.25 -1.08
N TYR A 30 -18.27 32.12 -1.43
CA TYR A 30 -16.96 31.70 -0.93
C TYR A 30 -16.08 31.08 -2.01
N GLN A 31 -14.78 31.10 -1.75
CA GLN A 31 -13.75 30.49 -2.56
C GLN A 31 -13.11 29.34 -1.79
N VAL A 32 -12.82 28.27 -2.51
CA VAL A 32 -12.00 27.15 -2.02
C VAL A 32 -10.67 27.19 -2.74
N SER A 33 -9.60 27.25 -1.96
CA SER A 33 -8.22 27.35 -2.44
C SER A 33 -7.36 26.23 -1.86
N ILE A 34 -6.46 25.70 -2.68
CA ILE A 34 -5.44 24.73 -2.27
C ILE A 34 -4.07 25.30 -2.61
N SER A 35 -3.12 25.23 -1.66
CA SER A 35 -1.76 25.73 -1.84
C SER A 35 -0.72 24.87 -1.15
N ASN A 36 0.50 24.89 -1.67
CA ASN A 36 1.68 24.37 -0.96
C ASN A 36 2.31 25.39 0.01
N LYS A 37 1.87 26.65 -0.04
CA LYS A 37 2.36 27.73 0.81
C LYS A 37 1.25 28.20 1.75
N ALA A 38 1.60 28.41 3.01
CA ALA A 38 0.65 28.84 4.04
C ALA A 38 0.06 30.24 3.77
N ASP A 39 0.78 31.07 3.01
CA ASP A 39 0.33 32.41 2.63
C ASP A 39 -0.63 32.43 1.43
N PHE A 40 -0.83 31.28 0.77
CA PHE A 40 -1.60 31.17 -0.47
C PHE A 40 -1.16 32.18 -1.55
N SER A 41 0.13 32.52 -1.63
CA SER A 41 0.70 33.35 -2.70
C SER A 41 0.67 32.67 -4.08
N THR A 42 0.49 31.35 -4.09
CA THR A 42 0.31 30.52 -5.28
C THR A 42 -0.77 29.49 -5.02
N HIS A 43 -1.55 29.13 -6.04
CA HIS A 43 -2.64 28.16 -5.90
C HIS A 43 -2.45 27.02 -6.88
N THR A 44 -2.68 25.81 -6.39
CA THR A 44 -2.74 24.60 -7.21
C THR A 44 -4.18 24.26 -7.59
N TYR A 45 -5.13 24.79 -6.83
CA TYR A 45 -6.55 24.82 -7.15
C TYR A 45 -7.19 26.05 -6.51
N GLN A 46 -8.12 26.65 -7.23
CA GLN A 46 -8.92 27.78 -6.78
C GLN A 46 -10.26 27.72 -7.51
N GLN A 47 -11.36 27.81 -6.77
CA GLN A 47 -12.70 27.86 -7.36
C GLN A 47 -13.64 28.65 -6.47
N ASP A 48 -14.47 29.48 -7.11
CA ASP A 48 -15.50 30.28 -6.46
C ASP A 48 -16.85 29.53 -6.47
N PHE A 49 -17.61 29.74 -5.40
CA PHE A 49 -18.92 29.16 -5.16
C PHE A 49 -19.88 30.25 -4.69
N HIS A 50 -21.02 30.35 -5.36
CA HIS A 50 -22.04 31.37 -5.11
C HIS A 50 -23.36 30.79 -4.58
N VAL A 51 -23.31 29.58 -4.02
CA VAL A 51 -24.45 28.89 -3.40
C VAL A 51 -23.99 28.20 -2.12
N ALA A 52 -24.77 28.38 -1.04
CA ALA A 52 -24.49 27.76 0.24
C ALA A 52 -24.61 26.22 0.17
N PRO A 53 -23.65 25.46 0.72
CA PRO A 53 -23.80 24.02 0.85
C PRO A 53 -24.99 23.68 1.75
N ASN A 54 -25.80 22.69 1.37
CA ASN A 54 -26.93 22.22 2.18
C ASN A 54 -27.08 20.68 2.12
N PRO A 55 -26.73 19.94 3.19
CA PRO A 55 -25.86 20.38 4.28
C PRO A 55 -24.39 20.48 3.85
N LYS A 56 -24.02 19.93 2.68
CA LYS A 56 -22.61 19.81 2.27
C LYS A 56 -22.35 20.03 0.78
N LYS A 57 -21.10 20.35 0.46
CA LYS A 57 -20.56 20.46 -0.90
C LYS A 57 -19.36 19.54 -1.04
N THR A 58 -19.40 18.65 -2.03
CA THR A 58 -18.25 17.82 -2.40
C THR A 58 -17.56 18.40 -3.62
N ILE A 59 -16.26 18.62 -3.50
CA ILE A 59 -15.37 19.08 -4.56
C ILE A 59 -14.45 17.93 -4.94
N LYS A 60 -14.60 17.40 -6.15
CA LYS A 60 -13.76 16.32 -6.67
C LYS A 60 -12.50 16.89 -7.29
N LEU A 61 -11.32 16.42 -6.86
CA LEU A 61 -10.01 16.89 -7.31
C LEU A 61 -9.29 15.85 -8.18
N ASN A 62 -10.05 15.11 -9.00
CA ASN A 62 -9.60 13.92 -9.74
C ASN A 62 -8.63 14.21 -10.92
N THR A 63 -8.03 15.40 -10.98
CA THR A 63 -7.10 15.82 -12.03
C THR A 63 -5.72 16.13 -11.44
N PRO A 64 -4.62 15.63 -12.06
CA PRO A 64 -3.26 15.93 -11.62
C PRO A 64 -3.02 17.43 -11.44
N GLY A 65 -2.24 17.79 -10.42
CA GLY A 65 -1.84 19.17 -10.15
C GLY A 65 -2.74 19.94 -9.17
N LYS A 66 -3.95 19.46 -8.84
CA LYS A 66 -4.86 20.09 -7.86
C LYS A 66 -4.61 19.60 -6.42
N GLN A 67 -3.39 19.81 -5.93
CA GLN A 67 -2.90 19.29 -4.64
C GLN A 67 -2.15 20.33 -3.81
N GLY A 68 -2.15 20.24 -2.49
CA GLY A 68 -1.39 21.17 -1.66
C GLY A 68 -1.43 20.83 -0.18
N ARG A 69 -0.61 21.54 0.59
CA ARG A 69 -0.46 21.39 2.04
C ARG A 69 -1.53 22.12 2.85
N TYR A 70 -2.17 23.11 2.25
CA TYR A 70 -3.13 23.98 2.90
C TYR A 70 -4.40 24.05 2.08
N VAL A 71 -5.54 23.95 2.77
CA VAL A 71 -6.88 24.23 2.23
C VAL A 71 -7.36 25.51 2.92
N ARG A 72 -7.91 26.43 2.13
CA ARG A 72 -8.56 27.65 2.64
C ARG A 72 -9.96 27.74 2.07
N ILE A 73 -10.90 27.97 2.98
CA ILE A 73 -12.26 28.40 2.67
C ILE A 73 -12.29 29.89 3.01
N GLN A 74 -12.71 30.73 2.06
CA GLN A 74 -12.68 32.17 2.22
C GLN A 74 -13.93 32.81 1.62
N LEU A 75 -14.67 33.64 2.37
CA LEU A 75 -15.71 34.47 1.77
C LEU A 75 -15.13 35.50 0.80
N LEU A 76 -15.85 35.72 -0.30
CA LEU A 76 -15.51 36.75 -1.27
C LEU A 76 -16.06 38.13 -0.86
N ASP A 77 -17.06 38.14 0.04
CA ASP A 77 -17.64 39.33 0.64
C ASP A 77 -17.30 39.43 2.13
N LYS A 78 -17.42 40.63 2.70
CA LYS A 78 -17.22 40.83 4.15
C LYS A 78 -18.46 40.40 4.93
N ASN A 79 -18.37 39.27 5.63
CA ASN A 79 -19.44 38.78 6.50
C ASN A 79 -18.87 37.83 7.58
N TYR A 80 -19.75 37.25 8.40
CA TYR A 80 -19.42 36.15 9.30
C TYR A 80 -19.32 34.85 8.49
N LEU A 81 -18.15 34.19 8.48
CA LEU A 81 -18.02 32.83 7.95
C LEU A 81 -18.36 31.85 9.06
N SER A 82 -19.23 30.89 8.76
CA SER A 82 -19.53 29.77 9.64
C SER A 82 -19.70 28.50 8.83
N LEU A 83 -19.03 27.43 9.28
CA LEU A 83 -19.14 26.11 8.70
C LEU A 83 -19.00 25.06 9.80
N ALA A 84 -19.46 23.84 9.52
CA ALA A 84 -19.40 22.74 10.47
C ALA A 84 -18.06 22.01 10.40
N GLU A 85 -17.70 21.50 9.23
CA GLU A 85 -16.54 20.63 9.05
C GLU A 85 -15.98 20.79 7.62
N VAL A 86 -14.67 20.72 7.49
CA VAL A 86 -13.95 20.63 6.21
C VAL A 86 -13.18 19.32 6.21
N GLN A 87 -13.73 18.32 5.53
CA GLN A 87 -13.05 17.04 5.37
C GLN A 87 -12.16 17.09 4.13
N VAL A 88 -10.89 16.80 4.29
CA VAL A 88 -9.96 16.56 3.18
C VAL A 88 -9.80 15.07 3.03
N MET A 89 -10.63 14.49 2.19
CA MET A 89 -10.63 13.05 1.96
C MET A 89 -9.51 12.72 0.99
N GLY A 90 -8.62 11.86 1.44
CA GLY A 90 -7.57 11.31 0.62
C GLY A 90 -7.09 10.01 1.22
N VAL A 91 -6.06 9.45 0.59
CA VAL A 91 -5.24 8.44 1.22
C VAL A 91 -4.17 9.18 2.02
N ASP A 92 -4.13 8.95 3.34
CA ASP A 92 -2.84 9.13 4.02
C ASP A 92 -1.99 8.05 3.38
N PRO A 93 -0.83 8.35 2.74
CA PRO A 93 0.12 7.29 2.52
C PRO A 93 0.28 6.71 3.91
N LEU A 94 0.09 5.42 4.07
CA LEU A 94 0.35 4.85 5.35
C LEU A 94 1.77 5.28 5.72
N ARG A 95 1.89 6.18 6.71
CA ARG A 95 3.05 6.25 7.57
C ARG A 95 3.02 4.95 8.35
N PHE A 96 3.29 3.85 7.66
CA PHE A 96 4.44 3.12 8.09
C PHE A 96 5.52 4.20 8.08
N ALA A 97 5.90 4.69 9.27
CA ALA A 97 7.29 5.02 9.44
C ALA A 97 8.04 3.94 8.68
N LYS A 98 9.07 4.32 7.91
CA LYS A 98 10.10 3.36 7.59
C LYS A 98 10.65 2.93 8.95
N VAL A 99 9.93 2.06 9.65
CA VAL A 99 10.37 1.33 10.79
C VAL A 99 11.36 0.45 10.10
N ASP A 100 12.61 0.81 10.29
CA ASP A 100 13.75 -0.02 10.01
C ASP A 100 13.57 -1.26 10.89
N TYR A 101 12.68 -2.16 10.47
CA TYR A 101 12.34 -3.38 11.18
C TYR A 101 13.50 -4.33 10.94
N SER A 102 14.56 -4.11 11.73
CA SER A 102 15.83 -4.79 11.71
C SER A 102 16.55 -4.81 10.36
N SER A 103 17.71 -4.19 10.34
CA SER A 103 18.73 -4.20 9.30
C SER A 103 19.28 -5.62 9.02
N ALA A 104 18.43 -6.49 8.48
CA ALA A 104 18.76 -7.74 7.83
C ALA A 104 17.93 -7.86 6.53
N HIS A 105 18.17 -6.93 5.59
CA HIS A 105 17.84 -7.04 4.15
C HIS A 105 16.58 -7.86 3.79
N ASN A 106 15.38 -7.46 4.22
CA ASN A 106 14.14 -7.98 3.64
C ASN A 106 13.84 -7.28 2.31
N ASP A 107 14.46 -7.76 1.23
CA ASP A 107 14.34 -7.19 -0.13
C ASP A 107 13.11 -7.68 -0.92
N PHE A 108 12.13 -8.34 -0.28
CA PHE A 108 11.16 -9.20 -0.97
C PHE A 108 9.73 -9.08 -0.44
N GLY A 109 8.79 -8.64 -1.30
CA GLY A 109 7.39 -8.35 -0.95
C GLY A 109 6.53 -9.61 -0.77
N GLY A 110 6.74 -10.42 0.26
CA GLY A 110 5.86 -11.57 0.49
C GLY A 110 6.07 -12.22 1.84
N PHE A 111 5.02 -12.88 2.36
CA PHE A 111 5.02 -13.51 3.69
C PHE A 111 6.14 -14.55 3.86
N TYR A 112 6.48 -15.30 2.79
CA TYR A 112 7.52 -16.34 2.81
C TYR A 112 8.84 -15.93 2.18
N ASN A 113 9.01 -14.68 1.79
CA ASN A 113 10.22 -14.26 1.10
C ASN A 113 11.40 -13.98 2.07
N ALA A 114 11.80 -14.97 2.86
CA ALA A 114 12.84 -14.82 3.86
C ALA A 114 14.25 -14.90 3.23
N PRO A 115 15.12 -13.90 3.45
CA PRO A 115 16.57 -14.04 3.31
C PRO A 115 17.16 -14.44 4.66
N ASN A 116 17.01 -15.71 5.05
CA ASN A 116 17.85 -16.37 6.06
C ASN A 116 17.52 -17.87 6.15
N TYR A 117 18.43 -18.68 5.60
CA TYR A 117 19.16 -19.89 6.04
C TYR A 117 18.67 -20.93 7.12
N PRO A 118 17.44 -20.89 7.67
CA PRO A 118 16.76 -22.13 8.08
C PRO A 118 15.40 -22.36 7.40
N ASN A 119 14.98 -23.61 7.35
CA ASN A 119 13.57 -23.95 7.31
C ASN A 119 13.09 -24.42 8.70
N HIS A 120 11.88 -24.97 8.81
CA HIS A 120 11.31 -25.36 10.10
C HIS A 120 12.13 -26.43 10.85
N LYS A 121 12.97 -27.21 10.15
CA LYS A 121 13.66 -28.38 10.72
C LYS A 121 15.13 -28.55 10.31
N ALA A 122 15.66 -27.67 9.46
CA ALA A 122 17.02 -27.75 8.91
C ALA A 122 17.61 -26.38 8.61
N PHE A 123 18.93 -26.34 8.52
CA PHE A 123 19.73 -25.16 8.18
C PHE A 123 20.60 -25.44 6.97
N ALA A 124 20.92 -24.40 6.21
CA ALA A 124 21.90 -24.46 5.13
C ALA A 124 22.74 -23.19 5.12
N ALA A 125 24.05 -23.31 4.96
CA ALA A 125 24.98 -22.19 4.88
C ALA A 125 25.70 -22.17 3.54
N LEU A 126 25.71 -21.00 2.90
CA LEU A 126 26.53 -20.71 1.72
C LEU A 126 27.89 -20.17 2.17
N LYS A 127 28.97 -20.81 1.73
CA LYS A 127 30.34 -20.35 2.00
C LYS A 127 30.79 -19.36 0.93
N ALA A 128 31.81 -18.56 1.26
CA ALA A 128 32.39 -17.58 0.33
C ALA A 128 32.96 -18.23 -0.95
N ASP A 129 33.33 -19.51 -0.90
CA ASP A 129 33.80 -20.27 -2.08
C ASP A 129 32.64 -20.82 -2.95
N GLY A 130 31.40 -20.48 -2.62
CA GLY A 130 30.20 -20.89 -3.33
C GLY A 130 29.77 -22.33 -3.06
N SER A 131 30.34 -23.02 -2.06
CA SER A 131 29.88 -24.34 -1.61
C SER A 131 28.81 -24.25 -0.51
N ILE A 132 28.01 -25.30 -0.34
CA ILE A 132 26.91 -25.34 0.63
C ILE A 132 27.16 -26.40 1.69
N THR A 133 26.73 -26.14 2.92
CA THR A 133 26.69 -27.13 3.99
C THR A 133 25.37 -27.05 4.71
N ALA A 134 24.70 -28.19 4.89
CA ALA A 134 23.41 -28.28 5.56
C ALA A 134 23.47 -29.21 6.77
N TRP A 135 22.60 -28.95 7.75
CA TRP A 135 22.46 -29.78 8.95
C TRP A 135 21.02 -29.70 9.49
N GLY A 136 20.61 -30.71 10.26
CA GLY A 136 19.27 -30.84 10.82
C GLY A 136 18.54 -32.08 10.31
N VAL A 137 17.22 -32.02 10.20
CA VAL A 137 16.42 -33.17 9.75
C VAL A 137 16.65 -33.45 8.26
N SER A 138 17.14 -34.65 7.96
CA SER A 138 17.45 -35.11 6.59
C SER A 138 16.30 -34.90 5.60
N GLY A 139 15.08 -35.34 5.96
CA GLY A 139 13.89 -35.18 5.12
C GLY A 139 13.43 -33.73 4.88
N SER A 140 14.03 -32.76 5.58
CA SER A 140 13.80 -31.33 5.38
C SER A 140 15.03 -30.64 4.78
N GLY A 141 15.96 -31.38 4.17
CA GLY A 141 17.17 -30.81 3.56
C GLY A 141 18.30 -30.51 4.53
N GLY A 142 18.25 -31.10 5.74
CA GLY A 142 19.37 -31.12 6.68
C GLY A 142 20.51 -32.09 6.27
N SER A 143 20.32 -32.82 5.18
CA SER A 143 21.32 -33.61 4.47
C SER A 143 21.22 -33.33 2.97
N ASP A 144 22.15 -33.90 2.19
CA ASP A 144 22.08 -33.94 0.72
C ASP A 144 22.09 -32.56 0.04
N ALA A 145 22.70 -31.58 0.72
CA ALA A 145 23.07 -30.33 0.07
C ALA A 145 24.01 -30.60 -1.12
N PRO A 146 23.92 -29.79 -2.18
CA PRO A 146 24.76 -29.98 -3.36
C PRO A 146 26.26 -29.92 -3.01
N THR A 147 27.03 -30.81 -3.63
CA THR A 147 28.48 -30.97 -3.38
C THR A 147 29.35 -30.12 -4.29
N ASP A 148 28.77 -29.57 -5.36
CA ASP A 148 29.43 -28.66 -6.28
C ASP A 148 29.47 -27.22 -5.74
N LYS A 149 30.15 -26.33 -6.47
CA LYS A 149 30.39 -24.94 -6.08
C LYS A 149 29.77 -23.95 -7.07
N GLY A 150 29.92 -22.65 -6.76
CA GLY A 150 29.48 -21.56 -7.63
C GLY A 150 28.07 -21.04 -7.32
N TYR A 151 27.48 -21.47 -6.22
CA TYR A 151 26.23 -20.90 -5.72
C TYR A 151 26.46 -19.50 -5.15
N THR A 152 25.47 -18.63 -5.34
CA THR A 152 25.51 -17.23 -4.93
C THR A 152 24.42 -16.89 -3.93
N LYS A 153 23.33 -17.66 -3.91
CA LYS A 153 22.18 -17.47 -3.01
C LYS A 153 21.56 -18.81 -2.66
N ILE A 154 20.98 -18.90 -1.46
CA ILE A 154 20.13 -20.01 -1.01
C ILE A 154 18.77 -19.44 -0.63
N TYR A 155 17.73 -20.18 -0.95
CA TYR A 155 16.34 -19.91 -0.62
C TYR A 155 15.76 -21.13 0.08
N SER A 156 14.77 -20.93 0.93
CA SER A 156 14.09 -22.00 1.66
C SER A 156 12.57 -21.83 1.61
N ASN A 157 11.87 -22.95 1.78
CA ASN A 157 10.51 -22.99 2.28
C ASN A 157 10.47 -23.88 3.52
N GLU A 158 9.32 -24.35 3.99
CA GLU A 158 9.24 -25.07 5.27
C GLU A 158 10.05 -26.37 5.35
N SER A 159 10.34 -27.03 4.23
CA SER A 159 10.97 -28.35 4.23
C SER A 159 11.91 -28.62 3.05
N ALA A 160 12.21 -27.61 2.24
CA ALA A 160 13.16 -27.72 1.15
C ALA A 160 14.01 -26.45 1.00
N PHE A 161 15.10 -26.60 0.26
CA PHE A 161 15.98 -25.52 -0.13
C PHE A 161 16.15 -25.49 -1.66
N ALA A 162 16.47 -24.31 -2.18
CA ALA A 162 16.89 -24.09 -3.55
C ALA A 162 18.10 -23.14 -3.56
N ALA A 163 19.14 -23.45 -4.34
CA ALA A 163 20.32 -22.62 -4.49
C ALA A 163 20.48 -22.15 -5.93
N LEU A 164 20.93 -20.90 -6.08
CA LEU A 164 21.06 -20.20 -7.36
C LEU A 164 22.53 -19.90 -7.67
N LYS A 165 22.98 -20.28 -8.86
CA LYS A 165 24.33 -19.96 -9.38
C LYS A 165 24.36 -18.61 -10.11
N ALA A 166 25.58 -18.12 -10.40
CA ALA A 166 25.79 -16.85 -11.10
C ALA A 166 25.26 -16.83 -12.54
N ASP A 167 25.25 -17.98 -13.22
CA ASP A 167 24.64 -18.17 -14.54
C ASP A 167 23.10 -18.33 -14.47
N GLY A 168 22.55 -18.34 -13.26
CA GLY A 168 21.13 -18.51 -13.00
C GLY A 168 20.66 -19.96 -12.99
N ALA A 169 21.54 -20.97 -13.00
CA ALA A 169 21.14 -22.36 -12.79
C ALA A 169 20.67 -22.60 -11.34
N ILE A 170 19.72 -23.51 -11.17
CA ILE A 170 19.09 -23.82 -9.87
C ILE A 170 19.34 -25.27 -9.47
N THR A 171 19.60 -25.50 -8.19
CA THR A 171 19.62 -26.84 -7.59
C THR A 171 18.80 -26.86 -6.32
N ALA A 172 17.90 -27.83 -6.18
CA ALA A 172 17.04 -27.97 -5.01
C ALA A 172 17.30 -29.28 -4.28
N TRP A 173 17.05 -29.29 -2.97
CA TRP A 173 17.18 -30.47 -2.10
C TRP A 173 16.22 -30.38 -0.91
N GLY A 174 16.04 -31.51 -0.21
CA GLY A 174 15.10 -31.65 0.91
C GLY A 174 13.80 -32.34 0.51
N GLY A 175 12.69 -31.98 1.16
CA GLY A 175 11.40 -32.65 0.97
C GLY A 175 10.90 -32.55 -0.47
N SER A 176 10.71 -33.70 -1.13
CA SER A 176 10.29 -33.77 -2.54
C SER A 176 8.95 -33.07 -2.79
N TYR A 177 7.97 -33.27 -1.90
CA TYR A 177 6.67 -32.59 -1.94
C TYR A 177 6.80 -31.07 -1.83
N SER A 178 7.84 -30.59 -1.13
CA SER A 178 8.10 -29.17 -0.92
C SER A 178 9.00 -28.56 -2.00
N GLY A 179 9.22 -29.24 -3.12
CA GLY A 179 10.10 -28.73 -4.19
C GLY A 179 11.59 -28.92 -3.92
N GLY A 180 11.95 -29.83 -3.01
CA GLY A 180 13.33 -30.34 -2.88
C GLY A 180 13.78 -31.18 -4.08
N THR A 181 12.87 -31.44 -5.02
CA THR A 181 13.12 -32.05 -6.33
C THR A 181 12.32 -31.30 -7.40
N GLY A 182 12.70 -31.46 -8.67
CA GLY A 182 11.93 -30.89 -9.79
C GLY A 182 12.20 -29.40 -10.06
N ALA A 183 13.34 -28.87 -9.57
CA ALA A 183 13.84 -27.58 -10.00
C ALA A 183 14.07 -27.54 -11.53
N PRO A 184 13.95 -26.37 -12.17
CA PRO A 184 14.20 -26.22 -13.60
C PRO A 184 15.64 -26.60 -13.96
N THR A 185 15.82 -27.18 -15.15
CA THR A 185 17.12 -27.67 -15.65
C THR A 185 17.87 -26.65 -16.50
N ASP A 186 17.20 -25.58 -16.91
CA ASP A 186 17.78 -24.46 -17.63
C ASP A 186 18.31 -23.37 -16.68
N SER A 187 18.92 -22.34 -17.26
CA SER A 187 19.59 -21.26 -16.53
C SER A 187 19.01 -19.88 -16.89
N GLY A 188 19.65 -18.81 -16.39
CA GLY A 188 19.21 -17.42 -16.59
C GLY A 188 18.19 -16.92 -15.57
N TYR A 189 17.92 -17.67 -14.51
CA TYR A 189 17.12 -17.19 -13.38
C TYR A 189 17.91 -16.16 -12.55
N THR A 190 17.23 -15.11 -12.11
CA THR A 190 17.83 -14.02 -11.33
C THR A 190 17.42 -14.07 -9.86
N LYS A 191 16.29 -14.72 -9.57
CA LYS A 191 15.65 -14.70 -8.26
C LYS A 191 14.71 -15.88 -8.07
N ILE A 192 14.62 -16.37 -6.84
CA ILE A 192 13.68 -17.41 -6.42
C ILE A 192 12.80 -16.85 -5.30
N TYR A 193 11.55 -17.27 -5.28
CA TYR A 193 10.53 -16.93 -4.30
C TYR A 193 9.91 -18.23 -3.79
N SER A 194 9.34 -18.20 -2.59
CA SER A 194 8.74 -19.38 -1.96
C SER A 194 7.36 -19.09 -1.37
N THR A 195 6.56 -20.15 -1.32
CA THR A 195 5.40 -20.32 -0.43
C THR A 195 5.77 -21.36 0.64
N GLY A 196 4.81 -21.85 1.42
CA GLY A 196 5.09 -22.88 2.44
C GLY A 196 5.75 -24.16 1.87
N TYR A 197 5.32 -24.60 0.67
CA TYR A 197 5.80 -25.86 0.07
C TYR A 197 6.04 -25.79 -1.44
N ALA A 198 6.21 -24.60 -2.02
CA ALA A 198 6.58 -24.45 -3.42
C ALA A 198 7.58 -23.32 -3.63
N PHE A 199 8.16 -23.30 -4.82
CA PHE A 199 9.06 -22.26 -5.29
C PHE A 199 8.59 -21.69 -6.63
N ALA A 200 8.96 -20.44 -6.89
CA ALA A 200 8.83 -19.78 -8.19
C ALA A 200 10.13 -19.04 -8.50
N ALA A 201 10.71 -19.26 -9.68
CA ALA A 201 11.92 -18.59 -10.14
C ALA A 201 11.62 -17.63 -11.29
N LEU A 202 12.25 -16.45 -11.26
CA LEU A 202 12.08 -15.35 -12.20
C LEU A 202 13.34 -15.16 -13.03
N LYS A 203 13.21 -15.07 -14.36
CA LYS A 203 14.30 -14.72 -15.28
C LYS A 203 14.37 -13.22 -15.57
N ALA A 204 15.46 -12.78 -16.20
CA ALA A 204 15.68 -11.39 -16.57
C ALA A 204 14.67 -10.85 -17.61
N ASP A 205 14.15 -11.72 -18.49
CA ASP A 205 13.07 -11.39 -19.43
C ASP A 205 11.69 -11.35 -18.75
N GLY A 206 11.63 -11.67 -17.45
CA GLY A 206 10.43 -11.72 -16.65
C GLY A 206 9.60 -12.98 -16.84
N SER A 207 10.11 -14.04 -17.46
CA SER A 207 9.45 -15.36 -17.47
C SER A 207 9.57 -16.06 -16.10
N ILE A 208 8.59 -16.90 -15.77
CA ILE A 208 8.46 -17.54 -14.46
C ILE A 208 8.40 -19.05 -14.61
N THR A 209 9.06 -19.77 -13.71
CA THR A 209 8.91 -21.23 -13.56
C THR A 209 8.64 -21.57 -12.11
N ALA A 210 7.60 -22.38 -11.84
CA ALA A 210 7.27 -22.83 -10.50
C ALA A 210 7.41 -24.35 -10.37
N TRP A 211 7.73 -24.81 -9.16
CA TRP A 211 7.85 -26.23 -8.82
C TRP A 211 7.55 -26.48 -7.34
N GLY A 212 7.35 -27.74 -6.97
CA GLY A 212 6.96 -28.18 -5.63
C GLY A 212 5.46 -28.49 -5.55
N SER A 213 4.85 -28.28 -4.39
CA SER A 213 3.45 -28.68 -4.16
C SER A 213 2.49 -27.86 -5.03
N SER A 214 1.66 -28.56 -5.81
CA SER A 214 0.65 -27.93 -6.68
C SER A 214 -0.37 -27.09 -5.91
N SER A 215 -0.78 -27.54 -4.72
CA SER A 215 -1.68 -26.79 -3.82
C SER A 215 -1.02 -25.55 -3.19
N ASN A 216 0.27 -25.36 -3.38
CA ASN A 216 1.03 -24.20 -2.87
C ASN A 216 1.57 -23.30 -4.00
N GLY A 217 1.06 -23.47 -5.23
CA GLY A 217 1.53 -22.70 -6.38
C GLY A 217 2.78 -23.27 -7.06
N GLY A 218 3.15 -24.52 -6.78
CA GLY A 218 4.22 -25.24 -7.48
C GLY A 218 3.88 -25.63 -8.92
N THR A 219 2.67 -25.32 -9.38
CA THR A 219 2.21 -25.52 -10.76
C THR A 219 1.41 -24.31 -11.22
N SER A 220 1.17 -24.20 -12.53
CA SER A 220 0.31 -23.17 -13.14
C SER A 220 0.83 -21.73 -13.01
N ALA A 221 2.16 -21.57 -12.92
CA ALA A 221 2.76 -20.26 -13.11
C ALA A 221 2.41 -19.69 -14.50
N PRO A 222 2.34 -18.35 -14.65
CA PRO A 222 2.06 -17.72 -15.93
C PRO A 222 3.08 -18.12 -17.01
N THR A 223 2.59 -18.33 -18.24
CA THR A 223 3.43 -18.76 -19.38
C THR A 223 3.98 -17.60 -20.20
N ASP A 224 3.51 -16.37 -19.93
CA ASP A 224 4.00 -15.15 -20.54
C ASP A 224 5.17 -14.54 -19.75
N SER A 225 5.79 -13.50 -20.31
CA SER A 225 6.97 -12.83 -19.74
C SER A 225 6.69 -11.35 -19.40
N GLY A 226 7.74 -10.64 -18.96
CA GLY A 226 7.66 -9.23 -18.57
C GLY A 226 7.26 -8.98 -17.11
N TYR A 227 7.25 -10.02 -16.27
CA TYR A 227 7.10 -9.84 -14.82
C TYR A 227 8.39 -9.29 -14.22
N THR A 228 8.26 -8.37 -13.27
CA THR A 228 9.39 -7.72 -12.60
C THR A 228 9.56 -8.21 -11.16
N LYS A 229 8.48 -8.67 -10.53
CA LYS A 229 8.49 -9.08 -9.13
C LYS A 229 7.41 -10.11 -8.84
N ILE A 230 7.70 -11.03 -7.93
CA ILE A 230 6.77 -12.04 -7.41
C ILE A 230 6.58 -11.80 -5.91
N TYR A 231 5.35 -12.04 -5.46
CA TYR A 231 4.86 -11.88 -4.10
C TYR A 231 4.23 -13.21 -3.69
N SER A 232 4.22 -13.51 -2.39
CA SER A 232 3.68 -14.79 -1.89
C SER A 232 2.81 -14.63 -0.66
N THR A 233 1.76 -15.44 -0.58
CA THR A 233 1.06 -15.81 0.65
C THR A 233 1.59 -17.16 1.13
N TRP A 234 0.89 -17.84 2.05
CA TRP A 234 1.29 -19.18 2.48
C TRP A 234 1.20 -20.23 1.38
N ASN A 235 0.22 -20.12 0.48
CA ASN A 235 -0.09 -21.17 -0.51
C ASN A 235 -0.26 -20.62 -1.94
N ALA A 236 -0.04 -19.33 -2.17
CA ALA A 236 -0.21 -18.73 -3.48
C ALA A 236 0.87 -17.70 -3.79
N PHE A 237 1.02 -17.42 -5.08
CA PHE A 237 1.89 -16.39 -5.61
C PHE A 237 1.09 -15.35 -6.40
N ALA A 238 1.63 -14.13 -6.47
CA ALA A 238 1.20 -13.09 -7.38
C ALA A 238 2.42 -12.46 -8.05
N ALA A 239 2.37 -12.23 -9.36
CA ALA A 239 3.43 -11.60 -10.13
C ALA A 239 2.96 -10.30 -10.75
N LEU A 240 3.80 -9.26 -10.66
CA LEU A 240 3.55 -7.90 -11.14
C LEU A 240 4.43 -7.62 -12.37
N LYS A 241 3.83 -7.01 -13.41
CA LYS A 241 4.56 -6.50 -14.58
C LYS A 241 4.85 -5.00 -14.47
N THR A 242 5.74 -4.49 -15.32
CA THR A 242 6.05 -3.05 -15.42
C THR A 242 4.85 -2.18 -15.78
N ASP A 243 3.90 -2.71 -16.56
CA ASP A 243 2.65 -2.00 -16.89
C ASP A 243 1.62 -2.04 -15.76
N GLY A 244 1.98 -2.65 -14.63
CA GLY A 244 1.15 -2.81 -13.46
C GLY A 244 0.10 -3.90 -13.58
N SER A 245 0.13 -4.76 -14.60
CA SER A 245 -0.73 -5.95 -14.63
C SER A 245 -0.28 -7.02 -13.62
N ILE A 246 -1.26 -7.77 -13.09
CA ILE A 246 -1.04 -8.80 -12.07
C ILE A 246 -1.56 -10.16 -12.54
N LYS A 247 -0.78 -11.21 -12.29
CA LYS A 247 -1.26 -12.61 -12.35
C LYS A 247 -1.03 -13.32 -11.04
N ALA A 248 -2.02 -14.05 -10.56
CA ALA A 248 -1.91 -14.89 -9.38
C ALA A 248 -2.14 -16.37 -9.71
N TRP A 249 -1.54 -17.25 -8.92
CA TRP A 249 -1.68 -18.70 -9.02
C TRP A 249 -1.41 -19.39 -7.68
N GLY A 250 -1.83 -20.64 -7.54
CA GLY A 250 -1.76 -21.41 -6.30
C GLY A 250 -3.13 -21.64 -5.67
N ASP A 251 -3.20 -21.73 -4.34
CA ASP A 251 -4.45 -22.02 -3.64
C ASP A 251 -5.48 -20.90 -3.81
N LEU A 252 -6.69 -21.28 -4.23
CA LEU A 252 -7.79 -20.38 -4.55
C LEU A 252 -8.21 -19.51 -3.34
N ASN A 253 -8.22 -20.09 -2.15
CA ASN A 253 -8.64 -19.44 -0.90
C ASN A 253 -7.51 -18.62 -0.26
N ARG A 254 -6.32 -18.61 -0.85
CA ARG A 254 -5.13 -17.90 -0.35
C ARG A 254 -4.61 -16.88 -1.36
N GLY A 255 -5.46 -16.46 -2.29
CA GLY A 255 -5.14 -15.44 -3.28
C GLY A 255 -4.53 -15.97 -4.57
N GLY A 256 -4.59 -17.29 -4.82
CA GLY A 256 -4.19 -17.90 -6.09
C GLY A 256 -5.13 -17.57 -7.25
N THR A 257 -6.30 -16.99 -6.95
CA THR A 257 -7.24 -16.43 -7.92
C THR A 257 -7.81 -15.10 -7.42
N GLY A 258 -8.48 -14.36 -8.29
CA GLY A 258 -9.15 -13.11 -7.94
C GLY A 258 -8.25 -11.87 -8.00
N ALA A 259 -7.02 -12.01 -8.49
CA ALA A 259 -6.16 -10.86 -8.77
C ALA A 259 -6.86 -9.87 -9.74
N PRO A 260 -6.67 -8.55 -9.57
CA PRO A 260 -7.29 -7.56 -10.43
C PRO A 260 -6.90 -7.74 -11.91
N THR A 261 -7.86 -7.50 -12.81
CA THR A 261 -7.68 -7.65 -14.27
C THR A 261 -7.31 -6.36 -14.99
N ASP A 262 -7.44 -5.23 -14.29
CA ASP A 262 -6.95 -3.91 -14.68
C ASP A 262 -5.43 -3.78 -14.47
N LYS A 263 -4.89 -2.64 -14.89
CA LYS A 263 -3.45 -2.35 -14.92
C LYS A 263 -3.14 -1.11 -14.10
N GLY A 264 -1.85 -0.82 -13.95
CA GLY A 264 -1.37 0.40 -13.30
C GLY A 264 -1.03 0.23 -11.83
N TYR A 265 -1.07 -0.97 -11.27
CA TYR A 265 -0.55 -1.23 -9.92
C TYR A 265 0.97 -1.06 -9.89
N ILE A 266 1.50 -0.50 -8.81
CA ILE A 266 2.94 -0.25 -8.66
C ILE A 266 3.61 -1.19 -7.66
N GLU A 267 2.84 -1.78 -6.75
CA GLU A 267 3.37 -2.63 -5.69
C GLU A 267 2.27 -3.59 -5.19
N ILE A 268 2.68 -4.75 -4.66
CA ILE A 268 1.79 -5.70 -3.97
C ILE A 268 2.31 -5.90 -2.54
N TYR A 269 1.41 -6.05 -1.60
CA TYR A 269 1.67 -6.47 -0.23
C TYR A 269 0.90 -7.76 0.04
N SER A 270 1.39 -8.58 0.96
CA SER A 270 0.68 -9.81 1.33
C SER A 270 0.81 -10.11 2.82
N ASN A 271 -0.17 -10.86 3.30
CA ASN A 271 -0.09 -11.59 4.55
C ASN A 271 -0.12 -13.09 4.25
N ALA A 272 -0.32 -13.94 5.27
CA ALA A 272 -0.35 -15.39 5.06
C ALA A 272 -1.49 -15.86 4.12
N PHE A 273 -2.53 -15.05 3.92
CA PHE A 273 -3.81 -15.50 3.35
C PHE A 273 -4.39 -14.60 2.24
N ALA A 274 -3.91 -13.37 2.11
CA ALA A 274 -4.42 -12.40 1.15
C ALA A 274 -3.31 -11.49 0.62
N PHE A 275 -3.59 -10.89 -0.54
CA PHE A 275 -2.77 -9.88 -1.19
C PHE A 275 -3.49 -8.53 -1.21
N THR A 276 -2.72 -7.47 -1.38
CA THR A 276 -3.19 -6.10 -1.59
C THR A 276 -2.31 -5.43 -2.64
N ALA A 277 -2.87 -5.05 -3.77
CA ALA A 277 -2.18 -4.27 -4.79
C ALA A 277 -2.49 -2.79 -4.60
N ILE A 278 -1.48 -1.94 -4.85
CA ILE A 278 -1.58 -0.48 -4.68
C ILE A 278 -1.35 0.20 -6.02
N GLU A 279 -2.25 1.10 -6.40
CA GLU A 279 -2.09 1.99 -7.55
C GLU A 279 -1.25 3.22 -7.17
N PRO A 280 -0.70 4.00 -8.14
CA PRO A 280 0.05 5.21 -7.85
C PRO A 280 -0.70 6.17 -6.95
N ASP A 281 -2.04 6.16 -7.00
CA ASP A 281 -2.97 6.95 -6.22
C ASP A 281 -3.31 6.44 -4.83
N GLY A 282 -2.63 5.38 -4.40
CA GLY A 282 -2.84 4.77 -3.11
C GLY A 282 -4.19 4.07 -3.00
N THR A 283 -5.01 4.03 -4.05
CA THR A 283 -6.14 3.10 -4.08
C THR A 283 -5.60 1.68 -4.02
N ILE A 284 -6.33 0.84 -3.31
CA ILE A 284 -5.92 -0.53 -3.06
C ILE A 284 -6.96 -1.51 -3.57
N ARG A 285 -6.50 -2.67 -4.02
CA ARG A 285 -7.34 -3.80 -4.38
C ARG A 285 -6.84 -5.03 -3.64
N THR A 286 -7.73 -5.62 -2.84
CA THR A 286 -7.45 -6.82 -2.06
C THR A 286 -7.99 -8.05 -2.77
N TRP A 287 -7.33 -9.19 -2.57
CA TRP A 287 -7.87 -10.49 -2.95
C TRP A 287 -7.25 -11.60 -2.10
N GLY A 288 -8.01 -12.67 -1.87
CA GLY A 288 -7.57 -13.84 -1.15
C GLY A 288 -8.66 -14.33 -0.21
N ASN A 289 -8.30 -14.63 1.03
CA ASN A 289 -9.29 -15.01 2.03
C ASN A 289 -10.03 -13.76 2.55
N PRO A 290 -11.36 -13.64 2.38
CA PRO A 290 -12.14 -12.46 2.77
C PRO A 290 -12.02 -12.09 4.26
N ASP A 291 -11.79 -13.08 5.15
CA ASP A 291 -11.66 -12.85 6.59
C ASP A 291 -10.34 -12.16 6.96
N TYR A 292 -9.37 -12.15 6.05
CA TYR A 292 -8.01 -11.62 6.24
C TYR A 292 -7.64 -10.56 5.20
N GLU A 293 -8.60 -10.16 4.37
CA GLU A 293 -8.44 -9.01 3.49
C GLU A 293 -8.51 -7.72 4.33
N GLY A 294 -7.59 -6.78 4.07
CA GLY A 294 -7.58 -5.50 4.76
C GLY A 294 -8.85 -4.72 4.44
N ALA A 295 -9.54 -4.22 5.46
CA ALA A 295 -10.67 -3.32 5.26
C ALA A 295 -10.24 -2.11 4.42
N TYR A 296 -11.00 -1.82 3.37
CA TYR A 296 -10.81 -0.68 2.46
C TYR A 296 -10.35 0.59 3.21
N ALA A 297 -9.13 1.05 2.94
CA ALA A 297 -8.71 2.41 3.29
C ALA A 297 -9.20 3.40 2.22
N SER A 298 -10.50 3.38 1.90
CA SER A 298 -11.11 4.46 1.13
C SER A 298 -11.63 5.53 2.10
N GLY A 299 -10.97 6.69 2.10
CA GLY A 299 -11.51 7.91 2.72
C GLY A 299 -11.06 8.18 4.15
N TYR A 300 -9.75 8.36 4.37
CA TYR A 300 -9.30 9.00 5.60
C TYR A 300 -9.48 10.53 5.49
N ASN A 301 -10.09 11.15 6.50
CA ASN A 301 -10.12 12.61 6.60
C ASN A 301 -8.74 13.09 7.07
N LEU A 302 -7.89 13.51 6.12
CA LEU A 302 -6.53 14.00 6.38
C LEU A 302 -6.51 15.25 7.27
N ALA A 303 -7.61 15.99 7.31
CA ALA A 303 -7.75 17.18 8.14
C ALA A 303 -8.08 16.84 9.60
N LEU A 304 -8.54 15.62 9.90
CA LEU A 304 -9.01 15.25 11.25
C LEU A 304 -7.96 15.53 12.33
N GLY A 305 -8.32 16.38 13.29
CA GLY A 305 -7.50 16.81 14.43
C GLY A 305 -6.27 17.65 14.07
N LYS A 306 -6.17 18.16 12.84
CA LYS A 306 -5.03 18.99 12.40
C LYS A 306 -5.17 20.44 12.91
N PRO A 307 -4.06 21.22 12.92
CA PRO A 307 -4.15 22.64 13.23
C PRO A 307 -5.04 23.39 12.23
N ALA A 308 -6.02 24.13 12.75
CA ALA A 308 -6.86 25.03 11.99
C ALA A 308 -6.72 26.45 12.54
N THR A 309 -6.86 27.45 11.68
CA THR A 309 -6.77 28.87 12.02
C THR A 309 -7.91 29.63 11.34
N GLU A 310 -8.49 30.58 12.05
CA GLU A 310 -9.52 31.48 11.52
C GLU A 310 -9.01 32.93 11.51
N SER A 311 -9.53 33.74 10.60
CA SER A 311 -9.11 35.14 10.40
C SER A 311 -9.46 36.03 11.59
N SER A 312 -10.52 35.70 12.32
CA SER A 312 -10.95 36.37 13.54
C SER A 312 -11.84 35.46 14.38
N THR A 313 -11.84 35.64 15.70
CA THR A 313 -12.70 34.89 16.63
C THR A 313 -13.89 35.75 17.05
N TYR A 314 -15.12 35.22 17.00
CA TYR A 314 -16.30 35.88 17.58
C TYR A 314 -16.50 35.45 19.04
N PRO A 315 -16.36 36.34 20.04
CA PRO A 315 -16.59 35.97 21.43
C PRO A 315 -18.09 35.89 21.73
N TYR A 316 -18.63 34.66 21.81
CA TYR A 316 -19.96 34.37 22.36
C TYR A 316 -19.83 33.43 23.58
N GLU A 317 -20.93 33.15 24.30
CA GLU A 317 -20.96 32.24 25.48
C GLU A 317 -20.53 30.79 25.15
N VAL A 318 -20.57 30.40 23.87
CA VAL A 318 -20.06 29.12 23.37
C VAL A 318 -18.73 29.39 22.67
N LEU A 319 -17.67 28.71 23.10
CA LEU A 319 -16.33 28.79 22.51
C LEU A 319 -16.37 28.31 21.05
N THR A 320 -16.36 29.21 20.08
CA THR A 320 -16.18 28.86 18.67
C THR A 320 -14.69 28.93 18.36
N VAL A 321 -14.07 27.79 18.06
CA VAL A 321 -12.65 27.72 17.73
C VAL A 321 -12.47 27.10 16.35
N ALA A 322 -11.50 27.59 15.59
CA ALA A 322 -11.17 27.06 14.26
C ALA A 322 -11.01 25.53 14.21
N GLY A 323 -10.61 24.89 15.32
CA GLY A 323 -10.46 23.43 15.44
C GLY A 323 -11.74 22.63 15.18
N TYR A 324 -12.92 23.21 15.35
CA TYR A 324 -14.18 22.54 15.04
C TYR A 324 -14.36 22.25 13.54
N ALA A 325 -13.69 22.99 12.66
CA ALA A 325 -13.75 22.72 11.22
C ALA A 325 -13.04 21.42 10.83
N VAL A 326 -12.35 20.76 11.76
CA VAL A 326 -11.49 19.61 11.48
C VAL A 326 -11.56 18.55 12.59
N ASP A 327 -12.58 18.58 13.44
CA ASP A 327 -12.73 17.64 14.55
C ASP A 327 -13.55 16.38 14.16
N GLY A 328 -14.10 16.37 12.94
CA GLY A 328 -14.90 15.28 12.41
C GLY A 328 -16.40 15.38 12.75
N ASN A 329 -16.84 16.42 13.46
CA ASN A 329 -18.23 16.62 13.83
C ASN A 329 -19.02 17.35 12.73
N THR A 330 -19.90 16.63 12.05
CA THR A 330 -20.67 17.17 10.91
C THR A 330 -22.10 17.61 11.27
N ASP A 331 -22.48 17.71 12.54
CA ASP A 331 -23.87 18.00 12.98
C ASP A 331 -24.35 19.38 12.51
N GLY A 332 -23.44 20.36 12.46
CA GLY A 332 -23.71 21.68 11.89
C GLY A 332 -24.63 22.55 12.74
N LYS A 333 -24.84 22.20 14.02
CA LYS A 333 -25.59 22.99 15.00
C LYS A 333 -24.63 23.78 15.88
N PHE A 334 -24.83 25.09 15.95
CA PHE A 334 -23.92 25.99 16.67
C PHE A 334 -23.92 25.78 18.18
N ILE A 335 -25.10 25.55 18.77
CA ILE A 335 -25.25 25.33 20.22
C ILE A 335 -24.57 24.03 20.69
N ASN A 336 -24.29 23.11 19.77
CA ASN A 336 -23.62 21.84 20.06
C ASN A 336 -22.09 21.95 19.96
N GLY A 337 -21.55 23.16 19.71
CA GLY A 337 -20.11 23.36 19.51
C GLY A 337 -19.58 22.66 18.26
N SER A 338 -20.42 22.47 17.23
CA SER A 338 -20.08 21.76 15.99
C SER A 338 -19.72 22.71 14.84
N THR A 339 -19.58 24.02 15.09
CA THR A 339 -19.35 25.00 14.02
C THR A 339 -18.29 26.03 14.39
N THR A 340 -17.51 26.41 13.38
CA THR A 340 -16.62 27.58 13.43
C THR A 340 -17.41 28.86 13.17
N HIS A 341 -16.89 29.99 13.65
CA HIS A 341 -17.57 31.28 13.49
C HIS A 341 -16.58 32.45 13.57
N THR A 342 -16.36 33.10 12.43
CA THR A 342 -15.50 34.30 12.38
C THR A 342 -16.27 35.54 12.78
N LYS A 343 -15.62 36.49 13.45
CA LYS A 343 -16.24 37.80 13.78
C LYS A 343 -16.40 38.69 12.56
N GLN A 344 -15.45 38.56 11.66
CA GLN A 344 -15.40 39.23 10.37
C GLN A 344 -14.40 38.46 9.51
N GLU A 345 -14.83 38.11 8.31
CA GLU A 345 -13.93 37.71 7.23
C GLU A 345 -13.76 38.83 6.21
#